data_AF-A0A6N6WNU7-F1
#
_entry.id   AF-A0A6N6WNU7-F1
#
_cell.length_a   1.000
_cell.length_b   1.000
_cell.length_c   1.000
_cell.angle_alpha   90.00
_cell.angle_beta   90.00
_cell.angle_gamma   90.00
#
_symmetry.space_group_name_H-M   'P 1'
#
loop_
_entity.id
_entity.type
_entity.pdbx_description
1 polymer ?
#
loop_
_entity_poly.entity_id
_entity_poly.type
_entity_poly.pdbx_seq_one_letter_code
_entity_poly.pdbx_strand_id
1 'polypeptide(L)'
;MTDIGTGSYTILAQTAAEMLGVPLEQVAVHLGDSSFPVSAGSGGQWGANTSTSGVYAACVKLREMIASAVGFDPEQSQFADGKITNGTQSATLHEATAGGRLTAEESIEFGTLSKEYQQSTFAGHFVEVGVHSATGEVRVRRMLAVCAAGRILNPKTARSQVIGAMTMGMGAALMEELAV
;
A
#
# COMPACT_ATOMS: atom_id res chain seq x y z
N MET A 1 10.00 0.79 6.65
CA MET A 1 8.95 1.67 6.07
C MET A 1 8.38 2.55 7.18
N THR A 2 7.85 3.73 6.87
CA THR A 2 7.24 4.67 7.84
C THR A 2 5.80 4.96 7.46
N ASP A 3 4.96 5.32 8.43
CA ASP A 3 3.63 5.88 8.16
C ASP A 3 3.58 7.32 8.70
N ILE A 4 3.48 8.28 7.79
CA ILE A 4 3.44 9.73 8.11
C ILE A 4 2.01 10.28 8.01
N GLY A 5 1.00 9.41 8.13
CA GLY A 5 -0.40 9.72 7.84
C GLY A 5 -0.87 9.22 6.48
N THR A 6 -0.01 8.52 5.73
CA THR A 6 -0.29 7.96 4.40
C THR A 6 -1.15 6.68 4.47
N GLY A 7 -1.17 5.99 5.62
CA GLY A 7 -1.93 4.74 5.81
C GLY A 7 -1.15 3.48 5.45
N SER A 8 0.18 3.54 5.50
CA SER A 8 1.10 2.43 5.26
C SER A 8 0.85 1.23 6.18
N TYR A 9 0.52 1.44 7.47
CA TYR A 9 0.15 0.34 8.36
C TYR A 9 -1.00 -0.49 7.78
N THR A 10 -2.05 0.17 7.31
CA THR A 10 -3.26 -0.49 6.82
C THR A 10 -3.02 -1.23 5.52
N ILE A 11 -2.37 -0.61 4.52
CA ILE A 11 -2.17 -1.26 3.22
C ILE A 11 -1.21 -2.45 3.30
N LEU A 12 -0.20 -2.39 4.17
CA LEU A 12 0.71 -3.52 4.41
C LEU A 12 -0.01 -4.68 5.09
N ALA A 13 -0.88 -4.37 6.07
CA ALA A 13 -1.73 -5.37 6.69
C ALA A 13 -2.66 -6.02 5.66
N GLN A 14 -3.30 -5.23 4.80
CA GLN A 14 -4.16 -5.73 3.72
C GLN A 14 -3.40 -6.63 2.75
N THR A 15 -2.17 -6.27 2.35
CA THR A 15 -1.35 -7.11 1.47
C THR A 15 -1.02 -8.46 2.11
N ALA A 16 -0.58 -8.49 3.37
CA ALA A 16 -0.27 -9.74 4.04
C ALA A 16 -1.52 -10.59 4.30
N ALA A 17 -2.63 -9.97 4.69
CA ALA A 17 -3.92 -10.63 4.91
C ALA A 17 -4.42 -11.32 3.63
N GLU A 18 -4.39 -10.60 2.50
CA GLU A 18 -4.76 -11.14 1.18
C GLU A 18 -3.86 -12.31 0.79
N MET A 19 -2.55 -12.16 0.94
CA MET A 19 -1.59 -13.18 0.54
C MET A 19 -1.66 -14.45 1.39
N LEU A 20 -1.99 -14.34 2.68
CA LEU A 20 -2.07 -15.48 3.59
C LEU A 20 -3.50 -16.00 3.80
N GLY A 21 -4.50 -15.34 3.22
CA GLY A 21 -5.90 -15.72 3.35
C GLY A 21 -6.42 -15.62 4.79
N VAL A 22 -5.98 -14.62 5.55
CA VAL A 22 -6.40 -14.40 6.95
C VAL A 22 -7.18 -13.09 7.10
N PRO A 23 -8.06 -12.97 8.12
CA PRO A 23 -8.72 -11.70 8.42
C PRO A 23 -7.72 -10.56 8.71
N LEU A 24 -8.07 -9.33 8.31
CA LEU A 24 -7.19 -8.16 8.46
C LEU A 24 -6.78 -7.91 9.92
N GLU A 25 -7.69 -8.13 10.86
CA GLU A 25 -7.49 -7.97 12.29
C GLU A 25 -6.49 -8.96 12.90
N GLN A 26 -6.12 -10.01 12.17
CA GLN A 26 -5.08 -10.97 12.59
C GLN A 26 -3.68 -10.56 12.14
N VAL A 27 -3.53 -9.47 11.39
CA VAL A 27 -2.24 -8.99 10.91
C VAL A 27 -1.74 -7.83 11.76
N ALA A 28 -0.67 -8.07 12.52
CA ALA A 28 0.08 -7.02 13.20
C ALA A 28 1.16 -6.46 12.28
N VAL A 29 1.25 -5.14 12.18
CA VAL A 29 2.28 -4.45 11.38
C VAL A 29 3.10 -3.55 12.30
N HIS A 30 4.42 -3.70 12.26
CA HIS A 30 5.39 -2.88 12.99
C HIS A 30 6.25 -2.11 11.99
N LEU A 31 6.35 -0.78 12.15
CA LEU A 31 7.04 0.11 11.20
C LEU A 31 8.02 1.04 11.92
N GLY A 32 8.91 1.67 11.15
CA GLY A 32 9.72 2.81 11.61
C GLY A 32 10.91 2.47 12.50
N ASP A 33 11.31 1.20 12.60
CA ASP A 33 12.50 0.78 13.34
C ASP A 33 13.60 0.30 12.39
N SER A 34 14.83 0.75 12.60
CA SER A 34 16.01 0.30 11.86
C SER A 34 16.43 -1.13 12.17
N SER A 35 15.90 -1.74 13.24
CA SER A 35 16.06 -3.18 13.49
C SER A 35 15.22 -4.05 12.55
N PHE A 36 14.28 -3.46 11.80
CA PHE A 36 13.47 -4.17 10.80
C PHE A 36 14.15 -4.12 9.41
N PRO A 37 13.74 -5.01 8.47
CA PRO A 37 14.25 -4.98 7.10
C PRO A 37 14.10 -3.61 6.43
N VAL A 38 15.12 -3.26 5.65
CA VAL A 38 15.20 -1.96 4.96
C VAL A 38 14.10 -1.84 3.92
N SER A 39 13.50 -0.66 3.82
CA SER A 39 12.50 -0.32 2.80
C SER A 39 12.89 0.97 2.08
N ALA A 40 12.27 1.26 0.94
CA ALA A 40 12.46 2.51 0.21
C ALA A 40 11.98 3.79 0.94
N GLY A 41 11.26 3.66 2.07
CA GLY A 41 10.79 4.78 2.89
C GLY A 41 9.60 5.54 2.29
N SER A 42 9.26 6.68 2.91
CA SER A 42 8.19 7.57 2.46
C SER A 42 8.75 8.75 1.68
N GLY A 43 8.80 8.63 0.37
CA GLY A 43 9.26 9.67 -0.55
C GLY A 43 8.81 9.38 -1.98
N GLY A 44 8.87 10.40 -2.85
CA GLY A 44 8.66 10.27 -4.29
C GLY A 44 7.41 9.47 -4.73
N GLN A 45 6.36 9.45 -3.89
CA GLN A 45 5.16 8.62 -4.02
C GLN A 45 5.39 7.11 -4.28
N TRP A 46 6.59 6.56 -4.08
CA TRP A 46 6.89 5.14 -4.30
C TRP A 46 6.57 4.25 -3.10
N GLY A 47 6.40 4.86 -1.91
CA GLY A 47 6.34 4.15 -0.63
C GLY A 47 5.29 3.04 -0.59
N ALA A 48 4.05 3.32 -0.99
CA ALA A 48 2.98 2.33 -0.99
C ALA A 48 3.32 1.13 -1.90
N ASN A 49 3.58 1.39 -3.18
CA ASN A 49 3.86 0.34 -4.17
C ASN A 49 5.06 -0.53 -3.78
N THR A 50 6.18 0.10 -3.43
CA THR A 50 7.43 -0.63 -3.12
C THR A 50 7.33 -1.44 -1.83
N SER A 51 6.76 -0.86 -0.77
CA SER A 51 6.65 -1.56 0.51
C SER A 51 5.66 -2.73 0.46
N THR A 52 4.50 -2.58 -0.20
CA THR A 52 3.58 -3.72 -0.37
C THR A 52 4.15 -4.77 -1.31
N SER A 53 4.97 -4.40 -2.29
CA SER A 53 5.65 -5.37 -3.15
C SER A 53 6.72 -6.17 -2.39
N GLY A 54 7.43 -5.54 -1.45
CA GLY A 54 8.35 -6.25 -0.54
C GLY A 54 7.60 -7.22 0.39
N VAL A 55 6.47 -6.80 0.97
CA VAL A 55 5.60 -7.69 1.75
C VAL A 55 5.07 -8.85 0.90
N TYR A 56 4.68 -8.58 -0.35
CA TYR A 56 4.28 -9.62 -1.30
C TYR A 56 5.38 -10.67 -1.48
N ALA A 57 6.63 -10.24 -1.74
CA ALA A 57 7.76 -11.15 -1.90
C ALA A 57 7.97 -12.04 -0.65
N ALA A 58 7.95 -11.44 0.53
CA ALA A 58 8.07 -12.17 1.80
C ALA A 58 6.90 -13.14 2.01
N CYS A 59 5.68 -12.75 1.66
CA CYS A 59 4.52 -13.62 1.75
C CYS A 59 4.55 -14.76 0.74
N VAL A 60 5.06 -14.56 -0.48
CA VAL A 60 5.28 -15.65 -1.45
C VAL A 60 6.22 -16.69 -0.83
N LYS A 61 7.35 -16.25 -0.26
CA LYS A 61 8.27 -17.16 0.40
C LYS A 61 7.65 -17.87 1.60
N LEU A 62 6.87 -17.15 2.41
CA LEU A 62 6.17 -17.74 3.55
C LEU A 62 5.12 -18.77 3.11
N ARG A 63 4.43 -18.56 1.99
CA ARG A 63 3.49 -19.54 1.42
C ARG A 63 4.20 -20.82 1.01
N GLU A 64 5.39 -20.73 0.40
CA GLU A 64 6.22 -21.91 0.10
C GLU A 64 6.59 -22.70 1.37
N MET A 65 7.00 -22.00 2.42
CA MET A 65 7.34 -22.62 3.70
C MET A 65 6.13 -23.29 4.36
N ILE A 66 4.96 -22.64 4.34
CA ILE A 66 3.70 -23.19 4.87
C ILE A 66 3.29 -24.43 4.09
N ALA A 67 3.33 -24.37 2.75
CA ALA A 67 2.99 -25.51 1.90
C ALA A 67 3.93 -26.70 2.18
N SER A 68 5.24 -26.46 2.25
CA SER A 68 6.23 -27.48 2.60
C SER A 68 5.97 -28.09 3.99
N ALA A 69 5.61 -27.28 4.98
CA ALA A 69 5.33 -27.73 6.34
C ALA A 69 4.13 -28.70 6.43
N VAL A 70 3.17 -28.57 5.52
CA VAL A 70 2.00 -29.48 5.43
C VAL A 70 2.10 -30.50 4.30
N GLY A 71 3.25 -30.56 3.60
CA GLY A 71 3.51 -31.51 2.51
C GLY A 71 2.74 -31.23 1.22
N PHE A 72 2.39 -29.98 0.94
CA PHE A 72 1.68 -29.56 -0.27
C PHE A 72 2.64 -28.91 -1.28
N ASP A 73 2.28 -29.02 -2.57
CA ASP A 73 2.94 -28.27 -3.64
C ASP A 73 2.49 -26.79 -3.61
N PRO A 74 3.39 -25.82 -3.39
CA PRO A 74 3.02 -24.41 -3.31
C PRO A 74 2.40 -23.85 -4.59
N GLU A 75 2.74 -24.37 -5.78
CA GLU A 75 2.21 -23.85 -7.06
C GLU A 75 0.73 -24.19 -7.25
N GLN A 76 0.30 -25.31 -6.68
CA GLN A 76 -1.09 -25.78 -6.73
C GLN A 76 -1.90 -25.40 -5.49
N SER A 77 -1.27 -24.69 -4.54
CA SER A 77 -1.88 -24.38 -3.25
C SER A 77 -2.59 -23.03 -3.23
N GLN A 78 -3.79 -23.00 -2.67
CA GLN A 78 -4.57 -21.79 -2.43
C GLN A 78 -4.64 -21.49 -0.93
N PHE A 79 -4.68 -20.21 -0.58
CA PHE A 79 -4.74 -19.73 0.80
C PHE A 79 -6.02 -18.90 0.95
N ALA A 80 -6.90 -19.33 1.85
CA ALA A 80 -8.17 -18.68 2.13
C ALA A 80 -8.70 -19.14 3.49
N ASP A 81 -9.48 -18.29 4.17
CA ASP A 81 -10.17 -18.60 5.42
C ASP A 81 -9.27 -19.24 6.51
N GLY A 82 -8.02 -18.79 6.61
CA GLY A 82 -7.02 -19.30 7.54
C GLY A 82 -6.55 -20.73 7.25
N LYS A 83 -6.69 -21.18 5.99
CA LYS A 83 -6.33 -22.52 5.52
C LYS A 83 -5.50 -22.46 4.26
N ILE A 84 -4.76 -23.55 4.04
CA ILE A 84 -4.15 -23.90 2.77
C ILE A 84 -4.88 -25.11 2.17
N THR A 85 -5.20 -25.06 0.88
CA THR A 85 -5.82 -26.16 0.14
C THR A 85 -4.97 -26.53 -1.06
N ASN A 86 -4.87 -27.83 -1.36
CA ASN A 86 -4.21 -28.36 -2.55
C ASN A 86 -5.07 -29.50 -3.12
N GLY A 87 -5.79 -29.23 -4.20
CA GLY A 87 -6.80 -30.14 -4.74
C GLY A 87 -7.89 -30.46 -3.70
N THR A 88 -7.97 -31.74 -3.28
CA THR A 88 -8.93 -32.21 -2.27
C THR A 88 -8.39 -32.17 -0.84
N GLN A 89 -7.10 -31.89 -0.66
CA GLN A 89 -6.44 -31.83 0.65
C GLN A 89 -6.54 -30.42 1.22
N SER A 90 -6.65 -30.31 2.54
CA SER A 90 -6.68 -29.04 3.26
C SER A 90 -5.98 -29.17 4.60
N ALA A 91 -5.31 -28.09 5.00
CA ALA A 91 -4.75 -27.90 6.33
C ALA A 91 -4.99 -26.46 6.79
N THR A 92 -5.04 -26.24 8.10
CA THR A 92 -5.09 -24.92 8.72
C THR A 92 -3.69 -24.32 8.81
N LEU A 93 -3.59 -22.99 8.85
CA LEU A 93 -2.31 -22.33 9.12
C LEU A 93 -1.77 -22.65 10.53
N HIS A 94 -2.65 -23.04 11.45
CA HIS A 94 -2.26 -23.51 12.78
C HIS A 94 -1.48 -24.82 12.72
N GLU A 95 -1.92 -25.78 11.89
CA GLU A 95 -1.19 -27.04 11.68
C GLU A 95 0.19 -26.80 11.06
N ALA A 96 0.29 -25.89 10.10
CA ALA A 96 1.57 -25.52 9.48
C ALA A 96 2.60 -24.90 10.47
N THR A 97 2.15 -24.40 11.62
CA THR A 97 2.99 -23.80 12.65
C THR A 97 3.11 -24.64 13.92
N ALA A 98 2.65 -25.91 13.89
CA ALA A 98 2.76 -26.82 15.03
C ALA A 98 4.21 -27.09 15.47
N GLY A 99 5.17 -27.05 14.52
CA GLY A 99 6.60 -27.18 14.79
C GLY A 99 7.29 -25.89 15.25
N GLY A 100 6.55 -24.78 15.37
CA GLY A 100 7.08 -23.45 15.68
C GLY A 100 6.71 -22.40 14.62
N ARG A 101 7.05 -21.14 14.90
CA ARG A 101 6.78 -20.04 13.97
C ARG A 101 7.58 -20.21 12.68
N LEU A 102 6.95 -19.94 11.55
CA LEU A 102 7.62 -19.78 10.26
C LEU A 102 7.92 -18.30 10.04
N THR A 103 9.09 -17.98 9.48
CA THR A 103 9.53 -16.60 9.28
C THR A 103 10.21 -16.50 7.93
N ALA A 104 9.75 -15.56 7.11
CA ALA A 104 10.32 -15.23 5.83
C ALA A 104 10.77 -13.77 5.82
N GLU A 105 11.94 -13.52 5.25
CA GLU A 105 12.50 -12.20 5.04
C GLU A 105 12.97 -12.14 3.59
N GLU A 106 12.38 -11.24 2.80
CA GLU A 106 12.66 -11.10 1.38
C GLU A 106 12.66 -9.62 1.00
N SER A 107 13.27 -9.33 -0.14
CA SER A 107 13.28 -8.01 -0.77
C SER A 107 12.77 -8.10 -2.19
N ILE A 108 12.32 -6.97 -2.75
CA ILE A 108 11.97 -6.88 -4.17
C ILE A 108 12.91 -5.92 -4.88
N GLU A 109 13.43 -6.35 -6.02
CA GLU A 109 14.27 -5.55 -6.89
C GLU A 109 13.56 -5.26 -8.20
N PHE A 110 13.83 -4.08 -8.78
CA PHE A 110 13.21 -3.62 -10.01
C PHE A 110 14.24 -3.59 -11.13
N GLY A 111 13.94 -4.28 -12.23
CA GLY A 111 14.79 -4.32 -13.43
C GLY A 111 14.66 -3.07 -14.32
N THR A 112 14.80 -3.26 -15.63
CA THR A 112 14.89 -2.17 -16.62
C THR A 112 13.56 -1.63 -17.13
N LEU A 113 12.41 -2.13 -16.64
CA LEU A 113 11.09 -1.76 -17.15
C LEU A 113 10.81 -0.25 -17.07
N SER A 114 11.35 0.46 -16.08
CA SER A 114 11.23 1.92 -15.96
C SER A 114 12.08 2.71 -16.97
N LYS A 115 13.06 2.06 -17.61
CA LYS A 115 13.84 2.61 -18.72
C LYS A 115 13.19 2.32 -20.07
N GLU A 116 12.55 1.17 -20.20
CA GLU A 116 11.84 0.75 -21.41
C GLU A 116 10.50 1.48 -21.57
N TYR A 117 9.78 1.69 -20.47
CA TYR A 117 8.49 2.37 -20.44
C TYR A 117 8.49 3.54 -19.46
N GLN A 118 7.86 4.63 -19.88
CA GLN A 118 7.50 5.71 -18.98
C GLN A 118 6.35 5.25 -18.07
N GLN A 119 6.65 5.11 -16.78
CA GLN A 119 5.65 4.81 -15.75
C GLN A 119 5.21 6.11 -15.09
N SER A 120 3.96 6.50 -15.27
CA SER A 120 3.43 7.78 -14.80
C SER A 120 2.03 7.63 -14.22
N THR A 121 1.68 8.60 -13.37
CA THR A 121 0.33 8.77 -12.83
C THR A 121 -0.26 10.07 -13.37
N PHE A 122 -1.57 10.11 -13.58
CA PHE A 122 -2.24 11.26 -14.19
C PHE A 122 -3.44 11.69 -13.36
N ALA A 123 -3.79 12.98 -13.41
CA ALA A 123 -4.98 13.51 -12.79
C ALA A 123 -5.61 14.64 -13.61
N GLY A 124 -6.93 14.70 -13.61
CA GLY A 124 -7.72 15.85 -14.07
C GLY A 124 -8.30 16.59 -12.87
N HIS A 125 -8.01 17.89 -12.76
CA HIS A 125 -8.50 18.75 -11.68
C HIS A 125 -9.51 19.78 -12.21
N PHE A 126 -10.64 19.89 -11.53
CA PHE A 126 -11.69 20.88 -11.83
C PHE A 126 -12.00 21.67 -10.57
N VAL A 127 -12.02 22.99 -10.67
CA VAL A 127 -12.20 23.88 -9.52
C VAL A 127 -13.23 24.96 -9.87
N GLU A 128 -14.15 25.20 -8.94
CA GLU A 128 -15.10 26.31 -8.98
C GLU A 128 -14.70 27.31 -7.89
N VAL A 129 -14.54 28.58 -8.25
CA VAL A 129 -14.14 29.65 -7.33
C VAL A 129 -15.13 30.81 -7.34
N GLY A 130 -15.20 31.52 -6.22
CA GLY A 130 -15.79 32.84 -6.12
C GLY A 130 -14.73 33.87 -5.82
N VAL A 131 -14.81 35.01 -6.50
CA VAL A 131 -13.97 36.17 -6.21
C VAL A 131 -14.90 37.31 -5.80
N HIS A 132 -14.64 37.90 -4.65
CA HIS A 132 -15.43 39.02 -4.17
C HIS A 132 -15.17 40.25 -5.07
N SER A 133 -16.21 40.81 -5.68
CA SER A 133 -16.08 41.86 -6.70
C SER A 133 -15.45 43.16 -6.20
N ALA A 134 -15.67 43.51 -4.93
CA ALA A 134 -15.06 44.70 -4.31
C ALA A 134 -13.68 44.45 -3.67
N THR A 135 -13.51 43.38 -2.87
CA THR A 135 -12.29 43.14 -2.09
C THR A 135 -11.25 42.28 -2.80
N GLY A 136 -11.62 41.60 -3.90
CA GLY A 136 -10.74 40.67 -4.62
C GLY A 136 -10.51 39.34 -3.88
N GLU A 137 -11.14 39.12 -2.72
CA GLU A 137 -10.95 37.90 -1.94
C GLU A 137 -11.45 36.66 -2.68
N VAL A 138 -10.59 35.66 -2.83
CA VAL A 138 -10.90 34.39 -3.47
C VAL A 138 -11.38 33.38 -2.43
N ARG A 139 -12.46 32.65 -2.72
CA ARG A 139 -12.94 31.49 -1.96
C ARG A 139 -13.28 30.35 -2.91
N VAL A 140 -12.70 29.17 -2.66
CA VAL A 140 -13.01 27.97 -3.42
C VAL A 140 -14.39 27.44 -3.01
N ARG A 141 -15.26 27.16 -3.99
CA ARG A 141 -16.62 26.66 -3.78
C ARG A 141 -16.71 25.15 -3.92
N ARG A 142 -16.00 24.60 -4.91
CA ARG A 142 -16.02 23.16 -5.20
C ARG A 142 -14.73 22.74 -5.88
N MET A 143 -14.29 21.52 -5.58
CA MET A 143 -13.14 20.90 -6.22
C MET A 143 -13.44 19.44 -6.56
N LEU A 144 -12.92 18.99 -7.69
CA LEU A 144 -12.94 17.60 -8.13
C LEU A 144 -11.54 17.22 -8.63
N ALA A 145 -11.11 16.00 -8.28
CA ALA A 145 -9.94 15.35 -8.84
C ALA A 145 -10.34 13.97 -9.35
N VAL A 146 -9.97 13.66 -10.60
CA VAL A 146 -10.09 12.32 -11.17
C VAL A 146 -8.68 11.81 -11.42
N CYS A 147 -8.26 10.77 -10.70
CA CYS A 147 -6.88 10.31 -10.67
C CYS A 147 -6.75 8.89 -11.25
N ALA A 148 -5.74 8.68 -12.09
CA ALA A 148 -5.27 7.38 -12.54
C ALA A 148 -3.88 7.13 -11.94
N ALA A 149 -3.84 6.30 -10.90
CA ALA A 149 -2.64 6.00 -10.12
C ALA A 149 -2.39 4.49 -9.97
N GLY A 150 -2.70 3.73 -11.02
CA GLY A 150 -2.66 2.26 -11.00
C GLY A 150 -3.76 1.64 -10.13
N ARG A 151 -3.52 0.43 -9.62
CA ARG A 151 -4.46 -0.23 -8.69
C ARG A 151 -4.45 0.51 -7.36
N ILE A 152 -5.61 1.00 -6.95
CA ILE A 152 -5.80 1.62 -5.63
C ILE A 152 -5.91 0.53 -4.57
N LEU A 153 -4.96 0.48 -3.64
CA LEU A 153 -4.90 -0.54 -2.58
C LEU A 153 -6.00 -0.36 -1.52
N ASN A 154 -6.24 0.90 -1.12
CA ASN A 154 -7.31 1.25 -0.20
C ASN A 154 -7.96 2.57 -0.65
N PRO A 155 -9.17 2.53 -1.22
CA PRO A 155 -9.84 3.72 -1.75
C PRO A 155 -10.09 4.82 -0.71
N LYS A 156 -10.27 4.46 0.56
CA LYS A 156 -10.58 5.43 1.64
C LYS A 156 -9.34 6.25 2.02
N THR A 157 -8.20 5.59 2.23
CA THR A 157 -6.94 6.29 2.55
C THR A 157 -6.40 7.01 1.31
N ALA A 158 -6.52 6.42 0.12
CA ALA A 158 -6.14 7.07 -1.13
C ALA A 158 -6.99 8.34 -1.40
N ARG A 159 -8.30 8.30 -1.15
CA ARG A 159 -9.14 9.51 -1.22
C ARG A 159 -8.68 10.58 -0.24
N SER A 160 -8.29 10.18 0.97
CA SER A 160 -7.79 11.11 2.00
C SER A 160 -6.49 11.80 1.56
N GLN A 161 -5.58 11.06 0.91
CA GLN A 161 -4.39 11.64 0.27
C GLN A 161 -4.75 12.69 -0.79
N VAL A 162 -5.70 12.37 -1.67
CA VAL A 162 -6.09 13.29 -2.76
C VAL A 162 -6.72 14.56 -2.21
N ILE A 163 -7.65 14.49 -1.25
CA ILE A 163 -8.25 15.70 -0.67
C ILE A 163 -7.24 16.51 0.17
N GLY A 164 -6.29 15.85 0.83
CA GLY A 164 -5.18 16.52 1.52
C GLY A 164 -4.28 17.28 0.55
N ALA A 165 -3.91 16.65 -0.56
CA ALA A 165 -3.13 17.29 -1.63
C ALA A 165 -3.89 18.44 -2.30
N MET A 166 -5.20 18.30 -2.52
CA MET A 166 -6.06 19.39 -3.02
C MET A 166 -6.09 20.58 -2.04
N THR A 167 -6.13 20.31 -0.74
CA THR A 167 -6.09 21.35 0.30
C THR A 167 -4.73 22.05 0.32
N MET A 168 -3.64 21.31 0.25
CA MET A 168 -2.28 21.85 0.15
C MET A 168 -2.10 22.71 -1.12
N GLY A 169 -2.58 22.23 -2.28
CA GLY A 169 -2.52 22.97 -3.53
C GLY A 169 -3.36 24.27 -3.48
N MET A 170 -4.46 24.29 -2.74
CA MET A 170 -5.23 25.51 -2.51
C MET A 170 -4.44 26.54 -1.69
N GLY A 171 -3.73 26.09 -0.65
CA GLY A 171 -2.84 26.95 0.15
C GLY A 171 -1.75 27.59 -0.71
N ALA A 172 -1.02 26.75 -1.46
CA ALA A 172 0.01 27.20 -2.40
C ALA A 172 -0.52 28.19 -3.46
N ALA A 173 -1.74 27.99 -3.95
CA ALA A 173 -2.31 28.84 -5.00
C ALA A 173 -2.81 30.20 -4.50
N LEU A 174 -3.25 30.31 -3.24
CA LEU A 174 -4.03 31.46 -2.78
C LEU A 174 -3.40 32.24 -1.63
N MET A 175 -2.48 31.65 -0.85
CA MET A 175 -2.06 32.28 0.41
C MET A 175 -0.65 31.96 0.92
N GLU A 176 -0.05 30.83 0.54
CA GLU A 176 1.26 30.46 1.06
C GLU A 176 2.39 31.24 0.37
N GLU A 177 3.06 32.10 1.12
CA GLU A 177 4.22 32.88 0.68
C GLU A 177 5.28 32.93 1.79
N LEU A 178 6.54 32.68 1.44
CA LEU A 178 7.68 32.92 2.31
C LEU A 178 8.28 34.29 2.01
N ALA A 179 7.90 35.30 2.78
CA ALA A 179 8.50 36.63 2.72
C ALA A 179 9.85 36.63 3.46
N VAL A 180 10.92 36.30 2.73
CA VAL A 180 12.32 36.31 3.19
C VAL A 180 13.12 37.40 2.51
#